data_AF-A0A950R2P2-F1
#
_entry.id   AF-A0A950R2P2-F1
#
_cell.length_a   1.000
_cell.length_b   1.000
_cell.length_c   1.000
_cell.angle_alpha   90.00
_cell.angle_beta   90.00
_cell.angle_gamma   90.00
#
_symmetry.space_group_name_H-M   'P 1'
#
loop_
_entity.id
_entity.type
_entity.pdbx_description
1 polymer ?
#
loop_
_entity_poly.entity_id
_entity_poly.type
_entity_poly.pdbx_seq_one_letter_code
_entity_poly.pdbx_strand_id
1 'polypeptide(L)' 'MEEKLSGLVSRLKPALGDALVSAILYGSAAAGDYNEHASDLNVLCVLK' A
#
# COMPACT_ATOMS: atom_id res chain seq x y z
N MET A 1 -11.19 2.00 0.39
CA MET A 1 -9.80 1.62 0.74
C MET A 1 -9.23 0.58 -0.21
N GLU A 2 -9.85 -0.60 -0.32
CA GLU A 2 -9.32 -1.75 -1.08
C GLU A 2 -9.00 -1.43 -2.54
N GLU A 3 -9.86 -0.68 -3.24
CA GLU A 3 -9.62 -0.27 -4.63
C GLU A 3 -8.34 0.58 -4.78
N LYS A 4 -8.11 1.52 -3.85
CA LYS A 4 -6.90 2.37 -3.85
C LYS A 4 -5.64 1.53 -3.65
N LEU A 5 -5.67 0.55 -2.75
CA LEU A 5 -4.55 -0.36 -2.50
C LEU A 5 -4.30 -1.31 -3.67
N SER A 6 -5.36 -1.90 -4.22
CA SER A 6 -5.29 -2.75 -5.40
C SER A 6 -4.72 -1.98 -6.62
N GLY A 7 -5.19 -0.75 -6.83
CA GLY A 7 -4.69 0.14 -7.87
C GLY A 7 -3.23 0.57 -7.66
N LEU A 8 -2.80 0.75 -6.41
CA LEU A 8 -1.39 1.01 -6.10
C LEU A 8 -0.54 -0.23 -6.44
N VAL A 9 -0.90 -1.41 -5.94
CA VAL A 9 -0.15 -2.64 -6.15
C VAL A 9 -0.09 -3.02 -7.64
N SER A 10 -1.18 -2.85 -8.38
CA SER A 10 -1.22 -3.13 -9.83
C SER A 10 -0.29 -2.23 -10.64
N ARG A 11 0.00 -1.01 -10.16
CA ARG A 11 0.97 -0.08 -10.78
C ARG A 11 2.40 -0.34 -10.32
N LEU A 12 2.61 -0.66 -9.03
CA LEU A 12 3.93 -0.95 -8.49
C LEU A 12 4.56 -2.20 -9.12
N LYS A 13 3.78 -3.27 -9.32
CA LYS A 13 4.25 -4.52 -9.93
C LYS A 13 4.97 -4.32 -11.27
N PRO A 14 4.37 -3.70 -12.30
CA PRO A 14 5.05 -3.46 -13.57
C PRO A 14 6.08 -2.33 -13.50
N ALA A 15 5.91 -1.34 -12.62
CA ALA A 15 6.85 -0.21 -12.52
C ALA A 15 8.20 -0.61 -11.89
N LEU A 16 8.18 -1.55 -10.95
CA LEU A 16 9.36 -1.95 -10.18
C LEU A 16 9.84 -3.36 -10.53
N GLY A 17 9.01 -4.18 -11.18
CA GLY A 17 9.35 -5.52 -11.65
C GLY A 17 9.98 -6.38 -10.55
N ASP A 18 11.10 -7.03 -10.88
CA ASP A 18 11.82 -7.93 -9.98
C ASP A 18 12.50 -7.25 -8.79
N ALA A 19 12.58 -5.91 -8.81
CA ALA A 19 13.12 -5.13 -7.70
C ALA A 19 12.12 -5.03 -6.55
N LEU A 20 10.81 -5.12 -6.81
CA LEU A 20 9.80 -5.09 -5.74
C LEU A 20 9.80 -6.39 -4.95
N VAL A 21 10.23 -6.33 -3.68
CA VAL A 21 10.19 -7.48 -2.77
C VAL A 21 8.84 -7.57 -2.07
N SER A 22 8.35 -6.44 -1.53
CA SER A 22 7.06 -6.40 -0.84
C SER A 22 6.46 -4.99 -0.80
N ALA A 23 5.14 -4.92 -0.68
CA ALA A 23 4.40 -3.71 -0.31
C ALA A 23 3.52 -4.03 0.90
N ILE A 24 3.70 -3.30 2.01
CA ILE A 24 3.10 -3.61 3.31
C ILE A 24 2.22 -2.44 3.75
N LEU A 25 0.95 -2.71 4.03
CA LEU A 25 0.04 -1.75 4.63
C LEU A 25 0.34 -1.62 6.13
N TYR A 26 0.44 -0.38 6.62
CA TYR A 26 0.63 -0.10 8.04
C TYR A 26 -0.16 1.14 8.48
N GLY A 27 -0.05 1.49 9.77
CA GLY A 27 -0.79 2.61 10.36
C GLY A 27 -2.27 2.28 10.52
N SER A 28 -3.12 3.32 10.52
CA SER A 28 -4.51 3.17 10.95
C SER A 28 -5.36 2.25 10.06
N ALA A 29 -5.03 2.20 8.77
CA ALA A 29 -5.61 1.27 7.81
C ALA A 29 -5.34 -0.22 8.13
N ALA A 30 -4.22 -0.52 8.81
CA ALA A 30 -3.89 -1.89 9.23
C ALA A 30 -4.34 -2.18 10.68
N ALA A 31 -4.39 -1.16 11.54
CA ALA A 31 -4.73 -1.30 12.96
C ALA A 31 -6.24 -1.32 13.23
N GLY A 32 -7.08 -0.97 12.25
CA GLY A 32 -8.54 -1.04 12.35
C GLY A 32 -9.22 0.24 12.86
N ASP A 33 -8.46 1.32 13.04
CA ASP A 33 -8.92 2.66 13.44
C ASP A 33 -8.91 3.66 12.26
N TYR A 34 -9.00 3.16 11.03
CA TYR A 34 -9.05 3.98 9.82
C TYR A 34 -10.29 4.85 9.74
N ASN A 35 -10.09 6.13 9.45
CA ASN A 35 -11.15 7.08 9.15
C ASN A 35 -11.02 7.58 7.71
N GLU A 36 -12.03 7.36 6.88
CA GLU A 36 -11.98 7.70 5.45
C GLU A 36 -11.76 9.19 5.15
N HIS A 37 -12.11 10.09 6.06
CA HIS A 37 -11.97 11.53 5.89
C HIS A 37 -10.72 12.12 6.53
N ALA A 38 -10.03 11.35 7.39
CA ALA A 38 -8.92 11.86 8.20
C ALA A 38 -7.68 10.96 8.22
N SER A 39 -7.74 9.76 7.64
CA SER A 39 -6.64 8.80 7.57
C SER A 39 -6.09 8.66 6.16
N ASP A 40 -4.76 8.59 6.08
CA ASP A 40 -4.06 8.17 4.88
C ASP A 40 -3.93 6.65 4.78
N LEU A 41 -3.55 6.16 3.60
CA LEU A 41 -3.15 4.78 3.38
C LEU A 41 -1.63 4.71 3.35
N ASN A 42 -1.04 4.27 4.46
CA ASN A 42 0.40 4.20 4.61
C ASN A 42 0.94 2.87 4.10
N VAL A 43 1.84 2.91 3.12
CA VAL A 43 2.43 1.72 2.50
C VAL A 43 3.95 1.80 2.53
N LEU A 44 4.58 0.73 3.03
CA LEU A 44 6.03 0.55 3.01
C LEU A 44 6.41 -0.39 1.87
N CYS A 45 7.26 0.08 0.96
CA CYS A 45 7.80 -0.73 -0.12
C CYS A 45 9.22 -1.18 0.21
N VAL A 46 9.48 -2.48 0.09
CA VAL A 46 10.84 -3.05 0.20
C VAL A 46 11.30 -3.41 -1.19
N LEU A 47 12.47 -2.91 -1.56
CA LEU A 47 13.13 -3.19 -2.85
C LEU A 47 14.44 -3.95 -2.61
N LYS A 48 14.93 -4.63 -3.64
CA LYS A 48 16.30 -5.22 -3.65
C LYS A 48 17.37 -4.16 -3.87
#